data_AF-A0A225WS69-F1
#
_entry.id   AF-A0A225WS69-F1
#
_cell.length_a   1.000
_cell.length_b   1.000
_cell.length_c   1.000
_cell.angle_alpha   90.00
_cell.angle_beta   90.00
_cell.angle_gamma   90.00
#
_symmetry.space_group_name_H-M   'P 1'
#
loop_
_entity.id
_entity.type
_entity.pdbx_description
1 polymer ?
#
loop_
_entity_poly.entity_id
_entity_poly.type
_entity_poly.pdbx_seq_one_letter_code
_entity_poly.pdbx_strand_id
1 'polypeptide(L)'
;MFEAKATKELEAKFEVKNSDEHEANEQTEKFPQELPMEHSCRLPRYFVRSCYPEYYDLILNKLEEFQIVTVTVTPGIGKSVFYGYFFERCKSGKTIIAASFSIYSVLKKVVVFRDGIQITEAGPLSYNFIEEQREAALQRKETLLILYDGPPQFEPDYPSKMVCFISPNEDWLKMMYKKEEACELYMPVWKLGELLDAAKCLHLGDEVLQKIATRFFVYGGVARNCLSTCESYVSEMIKWLEYDINNIDSLNELQRLLDGTLGRHMIHRICHYQPTIGNANFSGVRIASKFVARYVLEKLPARQKEERNILIQHFQGIPNDAAVCRGLFEMKVYVKLVHGVQFETQCISEKSGSDSKNVVFNCKKTSNGFVFFDEKDLSPRTLGTGPYHMRNQQRIY
;
A
#
# COMPACT_ATOMS: atom_id res chain seq x y z
N MET A 1 22.16 -8.98 9.48
CA MET A 1 22.11 -8.16 10.72
C MET A 1 20.70 -7.63 11.02
N PHE A 2 19.91 -7.25 10.00
CA PHE A 2 18.55 -6.73 10.17
C PHE A 2 17.46 -7.77 10.38
N GLU A 3 17.54 -8.90 9.70
CA GLU A 3 16.61 -10.02 9.89
C GLU A 3 16.64 -10.48 11.35
N ALA A 4 17.84 -10.70 11.91
CA ALA A 4 18.03 -11.01 13.34
C ALA A 4 17.54 -9.90 14.31
N LYS A 5 17.48 -8.63 13.89
CA LYS A 5 16.93 -7.53 14.71
C LYS A 5 15.40 -7.49 14.64
N ALA A 6 14.81 -7.73 13.47
CA ALA A 6 13.36 -7.79 13.27
C ALA A 6 12.76 -9.04 13.96
N THR A 7 13.42 -10.20 13.83
CA THR A 7 12.98 -11.46 14.46
C THR A 7 13.00 -11.35 15.99
N LYS A 8 14.06 -10.79 16.59
CA LYS A 8 14.14 -10.56 18.05
C LYS A 8 13.06 -9.63 18.61
N GLU A 9 12.53 -8.69 17.82
CA GLU A 9 11.48 -7.77 18.26
C GLU A 9 10.06 -8.37 18.14
N LEU A 10 9.89 -9.36 17.26
CA LEU A 10 8.62 -10.06 17.05
C LEU A 10 8.43 -11.28 17.95
N GLU A 11 9.49 -11.97 18.35
CA GLU A 11 9.44 -13.08 19.32
C GLU A 11 8.83 -12.70 20.68
N ALA A 12 8.64 -11.40 20.96
CA ALA A 12 7.98 -10.91 22.16
C ALA A 12 6.44 -10.85 22.09
N LYS A 13 5.81 -11.08 20.92
CA LYS A 13 4.35 -11.00 20.77
C LYS A 13 3.87 -12.01 19.71
N PHE A 14 2.83 -12.77 20.08
CA PHE A 14 1.84 -13.48 19.25
C PHE A 14 1.81 -15.01 19.39
N GLU A 15 0.68 -15.48 19.94
CA GLU A 15 0.11 -16.80 19.71
C GLU A 15 -0.89 -16.70 18.55
N VAL A 16 -0.83 -17.65 17.62
CA VAL A 16 -1.75 -17.76 16.47
C VAL A 16 -2.83 -18.77 16.81
N LYS A 17 -4.11 -18.38 16.72
CA LYS A 17 -5.25 -19.30 16.78
C LYS A 17 -5.64 -19.75 15.36
N ASN A 18 -5.84 -21.05 15.21
CA ASN A 18 -6.35 -21.69 13.98
C ASN A 18 -7.88 -21.56 13.88
N SER A 19 -8.36 -21.34 12.66
CA SER A 19 -9.77 -21.45 12.26
C SER A 19 -9.85 -22.00 10.82
N ASP A 20 -11.00 -22.59 10.50
CA ASP A 20 -11.23 -23.77 9.64
C ASP A 20 -10.99 -23.67 8.12
N GLU A 21 -10.74 -24.83 7.49
CA GLU A 21 -10.49 -25.04 6.05
C GLU A 21 -11.68 -24.76 5.12
N HIS A 22 -12.90 -24.64 5.64
CA HIS A 22 -14.11 -24.51 4.81
C HIS A 22 -14.38 -23.07 4.30
N GLU A 23 -13.89 -22.04 5.00
CA GLU A 23 -13.95 -20.63 4.59
C GLU A 23 -12.92 -20.28 3.49
N ALA A 24 -11.83 -21.05 3.40
CA ALA A 24 -10.69 -20.76 2.52
C ALA A 24 -11.04 -20.77 1.02
N ASN A 25 -12.10 -21.50 0.64
CA ASN A 25 -12.49 -21.67 -0.77
C ASN A 25 -13.40 -20.53 -1.27
N GLU A 26 -14.09 -19.80 -0.38
CA GLU A 26 -15.00 -18.70 -0.75
C GLU A 26 -14.27 -17.37 -1.02
N GLN A 27 -13.08 -17.18 -0.45
CA GLN A 27 -12.32 -15.93 -0.58
C GLN A 27 -11.27 -15.95 -1.69
N THR A 28 -11.22 -17.01 -2.50
CA THR A 28 -10.30 -17.10 -3.64
C THR A 28 -11.04 -17.33 -4.94
N GLU A 29 -10.49 -16.80 -6.03
CA GLU A 29 -11.05 -16.94 -7.38
C GLU A 29 -9.99 -17.38 -8.37
N LYS A 30 -10.39 -17.98 -9.50
CA LYS A 30 -9.47 -18.34 -10.59
C LYS A 30 -9.07 -17.08 -11.35
N PHE A 31 -7.79 -16.96 -11.69
CA PHE A 31 -7.32 -15.85 -12.49
C PHE A 31 -7.60 -16.09 -13.99
N PRO A 32 -8.15 -15.10 -14.74
CA PRO A 32 -8.39 -15.22 -16.19
C PRO A 32 -7.07 -15.23 -16.97
N GLN A 33 -6.68 -16.40 -17.48
CA GLN A 33 -5.35 -16.63 -18.09
C GLN A 33 -5.21 -15.96 -19.46
N GLU A 34 -6.33 -15.66 -20.10
CA GLU A 34 -6.39 -15.07 -21.43
C GLU A 34 -5.97 -13.59 -21.40
N LEU A 35 -6.13 -12.93 -20.24
CA LEU A 35 -5.88 -11.51 -20.08
C LEU A 35 -4.42 -11.13 -20.36
N PRO A 36 -4.20 -10.06 -21.15
CA PRO A 36 -2.87 -9.51 -21.34
C PRO A 36 -2.39 -8.84 -20.04
N MET A 37 -1.16 -9.12 -19.61
CA MET A 37 -0.60 -8.55 -18.37
C MET A 37 0.80 -7.96 -18.54
N GLU A 38 1.06 -6.87 -17.81
CA GLU A 38 2.38 -6.25 -17.64
C GLU A 38 3.36 -7.28 -17.05
N HIS A 39 2.91 -8.01 -16.03
CA HIS A 39 3.64 -9.10 -15.39
C HIS A 39 2.77 -10.35 -15.30
N SER A 40 3.31 -11.51 -15.70
CA SER A 40 2.55 -12.75 -15.65
C SER A 40 2.17 -13.14 -14.22
N CYS A 41 0.87 -13.32 -13.97
CA CYS A 41 0.37 -13.93 -12.75
C CYS A 41 0.62 -15.45 -12.83
N ARG A 42 1.52 -15.95 -11.98
CA ARG A 42 1.87 -17.38 -11.94
C ARG A 42 0.93 -18.20 -11.05
N LEU A 43 0.07 -17.54 -10.28
CA LEU A 43 -0.86 -18.20 -9.38
C LEU A 43 -2.16 -18.52 -10.13
N PRO A 44 -2.65 -19.77 -10.07
CA PRO A 44 -3.90 -20.16 -10.73
C PRO A 44 -5.12 -19.52 -10.05
N ARG A 45 -4.97 -19.13 -8.78
CA ARG A 45 -6.00 -18.48 -7.97
C ARG A 45 -5.45 -17.24 -7.29
N TYR A 46 -6.34 -16.31 -6.98
CA TYR A 46 -6.02 -15.11 -6.24
C TYR A 46 -7.00 -14.90 -5.09
N PHE A 47 -6.54 -14.20 -4.05
CA PHE A 47 -7.36 -13.83 -2.91
C PHE A 47 -8.14 -12.54 -3.21
N VAL A 48 -9.46 -12.56 -2.97
CA VAL A 48 -10.34 -11.41 -3.16
C VAL A 48 -10.26 -10.53 -1.92
N ARG A 49 -9.60 -9.37 -2.03
CA ARG A 49 -9.49 -8.42 -0.92
C ARG A 49 -10.84 -7.77 -0.66
N SER A 50 -11.13 -7.43 0.59
CA SER A 50 -12.37 -6.72 0.95
C SER A 50 -12.54 -5.38 0.23
N CYS A 51 -11.45 -4.72 -0.16
CA CYS A 51 -11.50 -3.48 -0.91
C CYS A 51 -11.78 -3.66 -2.42
N TYR A 52 -11.74 -4.89 -2.97
CA TYR A 52 -11.94 -5.12 -4.40
C TYR A 52 -13.36 -4.77 -4.86
N PRO A 53 -14.45 -5.21 -4.19
CA PRO A 53 -15.81 -4.77 -4.53
C PRO A 53 -15.97 -3.26 -4.46
N GLU A 54 -15.49 -2.62 -3.39
CA GLU A 54 -15.57 -1.16 -3.21
C GLU A 54 -14.89 -0.40 -4.35
N TYR A 55 -13.70 -0.83 -4.77
CA TYR A 55 -12.98 -0.20 -5.89
C TYR A 55 -13.61 -0.48 -7.24
N TYR A 56 -14.20 -1.66 -7.43
CA TYR A 56 -14.94 -1.97 -8.64
C TYR A 56 -16.12 -1.00 -8.82
N ASP A 57 -16.96 -0.86 -7.79
CA ASP A 57 -18.10 0.05 -7.81
C ASP A 57 -17.64 1.51 -7.98
N LEU A 58 -16.58 1.91 -7.28
CA LEU A 58 -16.00 3.25 -7.41
C LEU A 58 -15.53 3.55 -8.84
N ILE A 59 -14.85 2.61 -9.50
CA ILE A 59 -14.40 2.79 -10.88
C ILE A 59 -15.59 2.92 -11.82
N LEU A 60 -16.63 2.10 -11.66
CA LEU A 60 -17.83 2.19 -12.50
C LEU A 60 -18.53 3.55 -12.36
N ASN A 61 -18.70 4.02 -11.12
CA ASN A 61 -19.26 5.35 -10.86
C ASN A 61 -18.38 6.45 -11.49
N LYS A 62 -17.06 6.33 -11.39
CA LYS A 62 -16.14 7.30 -12.02
C LYS A 62 -16.19 7.25 -13.53
N LEU A 63 -16.45 6.10 -14.14
CA LEU A 63 -16.66 5.99 -15.58
C LEU A 63 -17.97 6.64 -16.05
N GLU A 64 -18.91 6.98 -15.17
CA GLU A 64 -20.09 7.79 -15.55
C GLU A 64 -19.73 9.26 -15.76
N GLU A 65 -18.76 9.77 -14.98
CA GLU A 65 -18.29 11.16 -14.98
C GLU A 65 -17.11 11.37 -15.93
N PHE A 66 -16.20 10.39 -16.02
CA PHE A 66 -14.91 10.48 -16.70
C PHE A 66 -14.81 9.45 -17.82
N GLN A 67 -13.99 9.74 -18.83
CA GLN A 67 -13.69 8.80 -19.90
C GLN A 67 -12.51 7.90 -19.56
N ILE A 68 -11.56 8.41 -18.75
CA ILE A 68 -10.35 7.68 -18.39
C ILE A 68 -10.27 7.57 -16.87
N VAL A 69 -10.18 6.35 -16.35
CA VAL A 69 -9.90 6.08 -14.93
C VAL A 69 -8.56 5.38 -14.81
N THR A 70 -7.58 6.04 -14.19
CA THR A 70 -6.28 5.45 -13.90
C THR A 70 -6.24 4.95 -12.46
N VAL A 71 -6.09 3.65 -12.27
CA VAL A 71 -5.85 3.01 -10.97
C VAL A 71 -4.34 2.83 -10.80
N THR A 72 -3.76 3.60 -9.89
CA THR A 72 -2.33 3.55 -9.57
C THR A 72 -2.09 3.04 -8.15
N VAL A 73 -0.93 2.43 -7.91
CA VAL A 73 -0.64 1.76 -6.63
C VAL A 73 0.84 1.75 -6.29
N THR A 74 1.18 1.46 -5.04
CA THR A 74 2.52 0.97 -4.69
C THR A 74 2.83 -0.34 -5.45
N PRO A 75 3.93 -0.44 -6.22
CA PRO A 75 4.29 -1.66 -6.92
C PRO A 75 4.32 -2.89 -6.01
N GLY A 76 3.65 -3.97 -6.42
CA GLY A 76 3.65 -5.25 -5.68
C GLY A 76 2.51 -5.46 -4.69
N ILE A 77 1.54 -4.56 -4.60
CA ILE A 77 0.34 -4.78 -3.79
C ILE A 77 -0.79 -5.58 -4.49
N GLY A 78 -0.56 -6.09 -5.71
CA GLY A 78 -1.54 -6.92 -6.42
C GLY A 78 -2.45 -6.17 -7.38
N LYS A 79 -1.96 -5.10 -8.03
CA LYS A 79 -2.67 -4.39 -9.11
C LYS A 79 -3.13 -5.31 -10.24
N SER A 80 -2.22 -6.10 -10.81
CA SER A 80 -2.56 -6.98 -11.94
C SER A 80 -3.54 -8.08 -11.52
N VAL A 81 -3.56 -8.45 -10.24
CA VAL A 81 -4.60 -9.33 -9.67
C VAL A 81 -5.95 -8.61 -9.64
N PHE A 82 -6.00 -7.37 -9.17
CA PHE A 82 -7.22 -6.56 -9.17
C PHE A 82 -7.73 -6.29 -10.60
N TYR A 83 -6.84 -6.09 -11.57
CA TYR A 83 -7.19 -6.01 -12.98
C TYR A 83 -7.97 -7.26 -13.46
N GLY A 84 -7.49 -8.46 -13.10
CA GLY A 84 -8.20 -9.71 -13.37
C GLY A 84 -9.57 -9.79 -12.70
N TYR A 85 -9.65 -9.41 -11.42
CA TYR A 85 -10.92 -9.31 -10.69
C TYR A 85 -11.90 -8.35 -11.37
N PHE A 86 -11.43 -7.15 -11.75
CA PHE A 86 -12.24 -6.13 -12.39
C PHE A 86 -12.80 -6.62 -13.74
N PHE A 87 -11.95 -7.25 -14.56
CA PHE A 87 -12.36 -7.84 -15.83
C PHE A 87 -13.45 -8.89 -15.63
N GLU A 88 -13.25 -9.85 -14.71
CA GLU A 88 -14.21 -10.93 -14.45
C GLU A 88 -15.61 -10.40 -14.12
N ARG A 89 -15.68 -9.24 -13.45
CA ARG A 89 -16.97 -8.65 -13.05
C ARG A 89 -17.57 -7.72 -14.10
N CYS A 90 -16.80 -7.21 -15.07
CA CYS A 90 -17.33 -6.30 -16.09
C CYS A 90 -17.49 -6.90 -17.50
N LYS A 91 -16.98 -8.12 -17.73
CA LYS A 91 -16.91 -8.76 -19.06
C LYS A 91 -18.24 -9.09 -19.73
N SER A 92 -19.29 -9.36 -18.96
CA SER A 92 -20.62 -9.66 -19.51
C SER A 92 -21.29 -8.42 -20.09
N GLY A 93 -21.94 -8.59 -21.24
CA GLY A 93 -22.71 -7.54 -21.93
C GLY A 93 -21.86 -6.43 -22.56
N LYS A 94 -20.55 -6.61 -22.71
CA LYS A 94 -19.63 -5.60 -23.26
C LYS A 94 -18.66 -6.17 -24.27
N THR A 95 -18.16 -5.29 -25.13
CA THR A 95 -16.90 -5.50 -25.85
C THR A 95 -15.78 -4.92 -25.00
N ILE A 96 -14.78 -5.75 -24.69
CA ILE A 96 -13.59 -5.34 -23.96
C ILE A 96 -12.37 -5.47 -24.87
N ILE A 97 -11.65 -4.36 -25.06
CA ILE A 97 -10.32 -4.38 -25.66
C ILE A 97 -9.31 -4.31 -24.52
N ALA A 98 -8.68 -5.44 -24.23
CA ALA A 98 -7.67 -5.55 -23.20
C ALA A 98 -6.28 -5.43 -23.83
N ALA A 99 -5.40 -4.61 -23.25
CA ALA A 99 -4.01 -4.54 -23.65
C ALA A 99 -3.06 -4.50 -22.45
N SER A 100 -1.82 -4.91 -22.66
CA SER A 100 -0.78 -4.79 -21.64
C SER A 100 0.45 -4.10 -22.18
N PHE A 101 1.11 -3.35 -21.30
CA PHE A 101 2.29 -2.57 -21.60
C PHE A 101 3.42 -2.95 -20.64
N SER A 102 4.66 -2.75 -21.06
CA SER A 102 5.81 -2.81 -20.16
C SER A 102 5.91 -1.55 -19.31
N ILE A 103 6.79 -1.57 -18.31
CA ILE A 103 7.12 -0.37 -17.50
C ILE A 103 7.69 0.79 -18.35
N TYR A 104 8.14 0.52 -19.57
CA TYR A 104 8.65 1.49 -20.54
C TYR A 104 7.61 1.90 -21.58
N SER A 105 6.33 1.61 -21.32
CA SER A 105 5.20 1.91 -22.19
C SER A 105 5.23 1.21 -23.56
N VAL A 106 5.90 0.06 -23.64
CA VAL A 106 5.92 -0.77 -24.87
C VAL A 106 4.76 -1.74 -24.84
N LEU A 107 3.93 -1.75 -25.88
CA LEU A 107 2.80 -2.67 -26.04
C LEU A 107 3.28 -4.14 -26.10
N LYS A 108 2.70 -5.01 -25.27
CA LYS A 108 3.11 -6.41 -25.11
C LYS A 108 2.12 -7.42 -25.67
N LYS A 109 0.81 -7.16 -25.53
CA LYS A 109 -0.27 -8.06 -25.98
C LYS A 109 -1.58 -7.29 -26.03
N VAL A 110 -2.42 -7.58 -27.02
CA VAL A 110 -3.81 -7.10 -27.15
C VAL A 110 -4.73 -8.29 -27.30
N VAL A 111 -5.87 -8.29 -26.61
CA VAL A 111 -6.91 -9.33 -26.68
C VAL A 111 -8.28 -8.65 -26.70
N VAL A 112 -9.19 -9.13 -27.55
CA VAL A 112 -10.56 -8.62 -27.64
C VAL A 112 -11.54 -9.66 -27.10
N PHE A 113 -12.41 -9.23 -26.20
CA PHE A 113 -13.49 -10.03 -25.64
C PHE A 113 -14.84 -9.43 -26.05
N ARG A 114 -15.81 -10.28 -26.35
CA ARG A 114 -17.21 -9.90 -26.51
C ARG A 114 -18.06 -10.81 -25.64
N ASP A 115 -18.83 -10.20 -24.73
CA ASP A 115 -19.64 -10.92 -23.75
C ASP A 115 -18.84 -11.98 -22.96
N GLY A 116 -17.64 -11.60 -22.54
CA GLY A 116 -16.69 -12.47 -21.83
C GLY A 116 -16.01 -13.55 -22.67
N ILE A 117 -16.34 -13.68 -23.96
CA ILE A 117 -15.72 -14.64 -24.86
C ILE A 117 -14.60 -13.97 -25.64
N GLN A 118 -13.41 -14.56 -25.61
CA GLN A 118 -12.29 -14.12 -26.43
C GLN A 118 -12.58 -14.35 -27.91
N ILE A 119 -12.49 -13.29 -28.73
CA ILE A 119 -12.80 -13.35 -30.17
C ILE A 119 -11.54 -13.56 -31.02
N THR A 120 -10.35 -13.25 -30.48
CA THR A 120 -9.05 -13.42 -31.15
C THR A 120 -7.98 -13.87 -30.16
N GLU A 121 -7.11 -14.83 -30.53
CA GLU A 121 -6.08 -15.41 -29.65
C GLU A 121 -5.08 -14.36 -29.11
N ALA A 122 -4.59 -13.49 -29.98
CA ALA A 122 -3.87 -12.25 -29.67
C ALA A 122 -3.86 -11.37 -30.92
N GLY A 123 -4.18 -10.09 -30.76
CA GLY A 123 -4.03 -9.11 -31.83
C GLY A 123 -2.56 -8.82 -32.15
N PRO A 124 -2.24 -8.28 -33.34
CA PRO A 124 -0.92 -7.74 -33.61
C PRO A 124 -0.57 -6.67 -32.57
N LEU A 125 0.73 -6.54 -32.26
CA LEU A 125 1.24 -5.53 -31.33
C LEU A 125 1.25 -4.15 -31.98
N SER A 126 0.04 -3.60 -32.15
CA SER A 126 -0.18 -2.34 -32.85
C SER A 126 -1.27 -1.54 -32.16
N TYR A 127 -1.01 -0.24 -31.96
CA TYR A 127 -2.05 0.70 -31.56
C TYR A 127 -3.15 0.76 -32.62
N ASN A 128 -2.81 0.72 -33.92
CA ASN A 128 -3.81 0.73 -34.99
C ASN A 128 -4.80 -0.44 -34.86
N PHE A 129 -4.36 -1.60 -34.36
CA PHE A 129 -5.28 -2.71 -34.12
C PHE A 129 -6.26 -2.41 -32.98
N ILE A 130 -5.82 -1.76 -31.91
CA ILE A 130 -6.73 -1.29 -30.83
C ILE A 130 -7.76 -0.32 -31.42
N GLU A 131 -7.32 0.63 -32.24
CA GLU A 131 -8.16 1.62 -32.91
C GLU A 131 -9.18 0.98 -33.86
N GLU A 132 -8.75 0.05 -34.72
CA GLU A 132 -9.62 -0.71 -35.63
C GLU A 132 -10.70 -1.48 -34.86
N GLN A 133 -10.36 -2.11 -33.73
CA GLN A 133 -11.33 -2.84 -32.91
C GLN A 133 -12.28 -1.90 -32.18
N ARG A 134 -11.81 -0.70 -31.76
CA ARG A 134 -12.69 0.36 -31.22
C ARG A 134 -13.70 0.78 -32.27
N GLU A 135 -13.26 1.16 -33.46
CA GLU A 135 -14.14 1.60 -34.55
C GLU A 135 -15.16 0.51 -34.92
N ALA A 136 -14.72 -0.75 -35.00
CA ALA A 136 -15.62 -1.86 -35.27
C ALA A 136 -16.69 -2.05 -34.17
N ALA A 137 -16.34 -1.84 -32.90
CA ALA A 137 -17.30 -1.91 -31.79
C ALA A 137 -18.30 -0.74 -31.83
N LEU A 138 -17.83 0.47 -32.15
CA LEU A 138 -18.68 1.66 -32.32
C LEU A 138 -19.66 1.50 -33.48
N GLN A 139 -19.20 0.99 -34.63
CA GLN A 139 -20.06 0.69 -35.78
C GLN A 139 -21.17 -0.32 -35.45
N ARG A 140 -20.85 -1.32 -34.61
CA ARG A 140 -21.81 -2.31 -34.11
C ARG A 140 -22.69 -1.79 -32.97
N LYS A 141 -22.46 -0.54 -32.50
CA LYS A 141 -23.14 0.08 -31.36
C LYS A 141 -23.03 -0.75 -30.07
N GLU A 142 -21.89 -1.43 -29.90
CA GLU A 142 -21.59 -2.22 -28.71
C GLU A 142 -21.22 -1.31 -27.53
N THR A 143 -21.52 -1.75 -26.30
CA THR A 143 -20.95 -1.12 -25.10
C THR A 143 -19.47 -1.47 -25.03
N LEU A 144 -18.60 -0.49 -25.27
CA LEU A 144 -17.15 -0.67 -25.31
C LEU A 144 -16.48 -0.22 -24.02
N LEU A 145 -15.52 -1.02 -23.53
CA LEU A 145 -14.61 -0.65 -22.45
C LEU A 145 -13.17 -1.08 -22.80
N ILE A 146 -12.22 -0.19 -22.65
CA ILE A 146 -10.80 -0.47 -22.90
C ILE A 146 -10.09 -0.67 -21.57
N LEU A 147 -9.36 -1.78 -21.40
CA LEU A 147 -8.66 -2.10 -20.15
C LEU A 147 -7.17 -2.29 -20.39
N TYR A 148 -6.35 -1.48 -19.74
CA TYR A 148 -4.89 -1.55 -19.86
C TYR A 148 -4.22 -2.00 -18.56
N ASP A 149 -3.29 -2.96 -18.63
CA ASP A 149 -2.36 -3.28 -17.53
C ASP A 149 -0.94 -2.83 -17.89
N GLY A 150 -0.41 -1.87 -17.14
CA GLY A 150 0.84 -1.16 -17.44
C GLY A 150 0.60 0.19 -18.15
N PRO A 151 1.58 1.11 -18.08
CA PRO A 151 1.41 2.47 -18.61
C PRO A 151 1.46 2.47 -20.14
N PRO A 152 0.44 2.95 -20.86
CA PRO A 152 0.54 3.15 -22.31
C PRO A 152 1.35 4.42 -22.63
N GLN A 153 1.65 4.65 -23.91
CA GLN A 153 2.18 5.94 -24.38
C GLN A 153 1.07 6.95 -24.63
N PHE A 154 -0.09 6.46 -25.10
CA PHE A 154 -1.23 7.26 -25.50
C PHE A 154 -2.52 6.59 -25.04
N GLU A 155 -3.52 7.38 -24.68
CA GLU A 155 -4.90 6.91 -24.58
C GLU A 155 -5.47 6.54 -25.97
N PRO A 156 -6.49 5.68 -26.02
CA PRO A 156 -7.29 5.46 -27.23
C PRO A 156 -8.08 6.71 -27.64
N ASP A 157 -8.42 6.82 -28.93
CA ASP A 157 -9.26 7.90 -29.43
C ASP A 157 -10.71 7.86 -28.88
N TYR A 158 -11.37 9.01 -28.94
CA TYR A 158 -12.76 9.19 -28.54
C TYR A 158 -13.76 8.86 -29.68
N PRO A 159 -14.97 8.38 -29.35
CA PRO A 159 -15.49 8.10 -28.02
C PRO A 159 -15.05 6.72 -27.50
N SER A 160 -14.42 6.68 -26.32
CA SER A 160 -14.11 5.42 -25.63
C SER A 160 -14.00 5.65 -24.12
N LYS A 161 -14.39 4.63 -23.34
CA LYS A 161 -14.15 4.58 -21.90
C LYS A 161 -12.99 3.64 -21.61
N MET A 162 -12.12 4.04 -20.70
CA MET A 162 -10.88 3.33 -20.41
C MET A 162 -10.64 3.21 -18.90
N VAL A 163 -10.16 2.04 -18.48
CA VAL A 163 -9.55 1.85 -17.16
C VAL A 163 -8.10 1.41 -17.33
N CYS A 164 -7.17 2.15 -16.73
CA CYS A 164 -5.74 1.89 -16.79
C CYS A 164 -5.20 1.46 -15.43
N PHE A 165 -4.65 0.27 -15.34
CA PHE A 165 -4.04 -0.27 -14.13
C PHE A 165 -2.52 -0.10 -14.25
N ILE A 166 -1.96 0.92 -13.61
CA ILE A 166 -0.52 1.20 -13.71
C ILE A 166 0.21 1.17 -12.37
N SER A 167 1.48 0.80 -12.42
CA SER A 167 2.42 1.26 -11.39
C SER A 167 2.72 2.74 -11.63
N PRO A 168 3.20 3.51 -10.64
CA PRO A 168 3.35 4.96 -10.77
C PRO A 168 4.27 5.29 -11.94
N ASN A 169 3.70 5.92 -12.96
CA ASN A 169 4.40 6.34 -14.16
C ASN A 169 4.19 7.84 -14.31
N GLU A 170 5.24 8.61 -14.04
CA GLU A 170 5.16 10.07 -13.97
C GLU A 170 4.72 10.69 -15.29
N ASP A 171 5.11 10.12 -16.43
CA ASP A 171 4.79 10.66 -17.75
C ASP A 171 3.29 10.49 -18.05
N TRP A 172 2.76 9.29 -17.80
CA TRP A 172 1.32 9.02 -17.91
C TRP A 172 0.50 9.85 -16.92
N LEU A 173 0.88 9.85 -15.64
CA LEU A 173 0.15 10.58 -14.59
C LEU A 173 0.16 12.10 -14.87
N LYS A 174 1.30 12.68 -15.28
CA LYS A 174 1.36 14.09 -15.70
C LYS A 174 0.48 14.39 -16.91
N MET A 175 0.33 13.44 -17.82
CA MET A 175 -0.56 13.59 -18.97
C MET A 175 -2.04 13.53 -18.54
N MET A 176 -2.40 12.60 -17.67
CA MET A 176 -3.77 12.45 -17.15
C MET A 176 -4.19 13.62 -16.26
N TYR A 177 -3.30 14.13 -15.41
CA TYR A 177 -3.57 15.27 -14.53
C TYR A 177 -4.03 16.53 -15.29
N LYS A 178 -3.63 16.68 -16.56
CA LYS A 178 -3.99 17.84 -17.39
C LYS A 178 -5.34 17.70 -18.11
N LYS A 179 -6.02 16.57 -17.95
CA LYS A 179 -7.23 16.21 -18.69
C LYS A 179 -8.45 16.24 -17.79
N GLU A 180 -9.46 17.01 -18.19
CA GLU A 180 -10.71 17.12 -17.45
C GLU A 180 -11.53 15.80 -17.52
N GLU A 181 -11.27 14.98 -18.52
CA GLU A 181 -11.95 13.71 -18.78
C GLU A 181 -11.29 12.53 -18.06
N ALA A 182 -10.23 12.78 -17.28
CA ALA A 182 -9.45 11.77 -16.59
C ALA A 182 -9.57 11.87 -15.07
N CYS A 183 -9.59 10.71 -14.42
CA CYS A 183 -9.59 10.58 -12.97
C CYS A 183 -8.50 9.58 -12.54
N GLU A 184 -7.79 9.90 -11.46
CA GLU A 184 -6.83 8.99 -10.82
C GLU A 184 -7.42 8.40 -9.54
N LEU A 185 -7.11 7.14 -9.26
CA LEU A 185 -7.52 6.39 -8.07
C LEU A 185 -6.31 5.64 -7.48
N TYR A 186 -6.22 5.59 -6.16
CA TYR A 186 -5.08 4.99 -5.45
C TYR A 186 -5.51 3.84 -4.55
N MET A 187 -5.10 2.60 -4.82
CA MET A 187 -5.48 1.47 -3.95
C MET A 187 -4.66 1.40 -2.66
N PRO A 188 -5.26 0.96 -1.53
CA PRO A 188 -4.54 0.79 -0.29
C PRO A 188 -3.60 -0.43 -0.31
N VAL A 189 -2.49 -0.33 0.44
CA VAL A 189 -1.63 -1.48 0.80
C VAL A 189 -2.42 -2.53 1.59
N TRP A 190 -1.88 -3.74 1.69
CA TRP A 190 -2.53 -4.82 2.44
C TRP A 190 -2.46 -4.60 3.94
N LYS A 191 -3.50 -4.98 4.66
CA LYS A 191 -3.47 -5.09 6.12
C LYS A 191 -2.84 -6.41 6.54
N LEU A 192 -2.27 -6.47 7.75
CA LEU A 192 -1.66 -7.69 8.27
C LEU A 192 -2.65 -8.88 8.31
N GLY A 193 -3.89 -8.63 8.76
CA GLY A 193 -4.95 -9.65 8.76
C GLY A 193 -5.22 -10.19 7.36
N GLU A 194 -5.42 -9.32 6.37
CA GLU A 194 -5.65 -9.69 4.97
C GLU A 194 -4.51 -10.57 4.41
N LEU A 195 -3.25 -10.30 4.79
CA LEU A 195 -2.11 -11.10 4.36
C LEU A 195 -2.10 -12.49 4.97
N LEU A 196 -2.42 -12.60 6.27
CA LEU A 196 -2.53 -13.88 6.97
C LEU A 196 -3.66 -14.72 6.36
N ASP A 197 -4.81 -14.11 6.12
CA ASP A 197 -5.98 -14.77 5.51
C ASP A 197 -5.65 -15.22 4.08
N ALA A 198 -5.02 -14.36 3.28
CA ALA A 198 -4.60 -14.73 1.93
C ALA A 198 -3.60 -15.88 1.91
N ALA A 199 -2.62 -15.89 2.82
CA ALA A 199 -1.66 -16.98 2.87
C ALA A 199 -2.28 -18.32 3.26
N LYS A 200 -3.28 -18.32 4.15
CA LYS A 200 -4.07 -19.51 4.49
C LYS A 200 -4.91 -19.96 3.29
N CYS A 201 -5.70 -19.05 2.71
CA CYS A 201 -6.62 -19.38 1.62
C CYS A 201 -5.91 -19.81 0.33
N LEU A 202 -4.70 -19.28 0.09
CA LEU A 202 -3.87 -19.67 -1.06
C LEU A 202 -2.92 -20.83 -0.75
N HIS A 203 -2.99 -21.42 0.45
CA HIS A 203 -2.16 -22.54 0.90
C HIS A 203 -0.65 -22.31 0.66
N LEU A 204 -0.13 -21.13 1.04
CA LEU A 204 1.28 -20.75 0.80
C LEU A 204 2.29 -21.44 1.73
N GLY A 205 1.82 -22.28 2.66
CA GLY A 205 2.62 -23.06 3.60
C GLY A 205 2.95 -22.32 4.91
N ASP A 206 3.19 -23.12 5.95
CA ASP A 206 3.43 -22.63 7.32
C ASP A 206 4.67 -21.74 7.42
N GLU A 207 5.71 -22.00 6.62
CA GLU A 207 6.92 -21.19 6.59
C GLU A 207 6.63 -19.74 6.19
N VAL A 208 5.76 -19.53 5.18
CA VAL A 208 5.35 -18.19 4.77
C VAL A 208 4.51 -17.55 5.87
N LEU A 209 3.53 -18.28 6.43
CA LEU A 209 2.66 -17.78 7.49
C LEU A 209 3.43 -17.25 8.70
N GLN A 210 4.45 -17.98 9.15
CA GLN A 210 5.30 -17.59 10.29
C GLN A 210 6.11 -16.31 10.01
N LYS A 211 6.43 -16.02 8.75
CA LYS A 211 7.25 -14.86 8.34
C LYS A 211 6.43 -13.62 7.97
N ILE A 212 5.12 -13.73 7.76
CA ILE A 212 4.28 -12.60 7.31
C ILE A 212 4.36 -11.40 8.25
N ALA A 213 4.31 -11.60 9.56
CA ALA A 213 4.36 -10.50 10.51
C ALA A 213 5.70 -9.75 10.44
N THR A 214 6.82 -10.48 10.35
CA THR A 214 8.16 -9.92 10.16
C THR A 214 8.29 -9.17 8.85
N ARG A 215 7.81 -9.76 7.75
CA ARG A 215 7.83 -9.13 6.43
C ARG A 215 6.91 -7.92 6.37
N PHE A 216 5.75 -7.95 7.02
CA PHE A 216 4.86 -6.80 7.14
C PHE A 216 5.53 -5.66 7.91
N PHE A 217 6.27 -5.97 8.98
CA PHE A 217 7.01 -4.97 9.72
C PHE A 217 8.08 -4.27 8.88
N VAL A 218 8.72 -4.99 7.94
CA VAL A 218 9.73 -4.45 7.02
C VAL A 218 9.11 -3.74 5.82
N TYR A 219 8.16 -4.37 5.13
CA TYR A 219 7.63 -3.96 3.83
C TYR A 219 6.23 -3.36 3.86
N GLY A 220 5.63 -3.17 5.04
CA GLY A 220 4.44 -2.33 5.19
C GLY A 220 3.21 -2.72 4.38
N GLY A 221 2.98 -4.01 4.17
CA GLY A 221 1.81 -4.49 3.44
C GLY A 221 2.00 -4.65 1.92
N VAL A 222 3.24 -4.60 1.41
CA VAL A 222 3.50 -5.01 0.02
C VAL A 222 3.38 -6.53 -0.11
N ALA A 223 2.27 -6.98 -0.71
CA ALA A 223 1.92 -8.40 -0.80
C ALA A 223 2.99 -9.25 -1.48
N ARG A 224 3.61 -8.76 -2.57
CA ARG A 224 4.68 -9.47 -3.28
C ARG A 224 5.84 -9.87 -2.37
N ASN A 225 6.18 -9.02 -1.40
CA ASN A 225 7.25 -9.26 -0.44
C ASN A 225 6.74 -10.11 0.73
N CYS A 226 5.55 -9.81 1.26
CA CYS A 226 5.02 -10.49 2.44
C CYS A 226 4.66 -11.96 2.16
N LEU A 227 4.07 -12.24 1.00
CA LEU A 227 3.55 -13.55 0.59
C LEU A 227 4.53 -14.35 -0.27
N SER A 228 5.77 -13.88 -0.47
CA SER A 228 6.74 -14.59 -1.31
C SER A 228 7.10 -15.96 -0.73
N THR A 229 7.02 -17.00 -1.56
CA THR A 229 7.56 -18.34 -1.25
C THR A 229 9.05 -18.46 -1.57
N CYS A 230 9.65 -17.43 -2.19
CA CYS A 230 11.06 -17.39 -2.55
C CYS A 230 11.84 -16.56 -1.52
N GLU A 231 12.60 -17.21 -0.64
CA GLU A 231 13.38 -16.52 0.40
C GLU A 231 14.55 -15.72 -0.18
N SER A 232 15.23 -16.23 -1.21
CA SER A 232 16.34 -15.50 -1.84
C SER A 232 15.87 -14.16 -2.41
N TYR A 233 14.68 -14.12 -3.01
CA TYR A 233 14.02 -12.88 -3.45
C TYR A 233 13.78 -11.92 -2.28
N VAL A 234 13.23 -12.39 -1.16
CA VAL A 234 12.97 -11.54 0.01
C VAL A 234 14.27 -11.00 0.60
N SER A 235 15.29 -11.85 0.75
CA SER A 235 16.62 -11.43 1.23
C SER A 235 17.24 -10.38 0.30
N GLU A 236 17.09 -10.53 -1.02
CA GLU A 236 17.56 -9.54 -2.00
C GLU A 236 16.81 -8.21 -1.84
N MET A 237 15.48 -8.25 -1.70
CA MET A 237 14.66 -7.06 -1.50
C MET A 237 15.01 -6.30 -0.21
N ILE A 238 15.40 -7.00 0.86
CA ILE A 238 15.95 -6.35 2.07
C ILE A 238 17.27 -5.64 1.75
N LYS A 239 18.21 -6.27 1.03
CA LYS A 239 19.50 -5.63 0.66
C LYS A 239 19.28 -4.38 -0.19
N TRP A 240 18.35 -4.45 -1.13
CA TRP A 240 17.92 -3.33 -1.96
C TRP A 240 17.30 -2.20 -1.13
N LEU A 241 16.46 -2.51 -0.15
CA LEU A 241 15.91 -1.52 0.79
C LEU A 241 17.01 -0.88 1.65
N GLU A 242 17.94 -1.69 2.17
CA GLU A 242 19.09 -1.21 2.94
C GLU A 242 19.97 -0.27 2.12
N TYR A 243 20.26 -0.65 0.88
CA TYR A 243 21.01 0.18 -0.06
C TYR A 243 20.32 1.53 -0.26
N ASP A 244 19.03 1.53 -0.57
CA ASP A 244 18.28 2.77 -0.78
C ASP A 244 18.28 3.67 0.45
N ILE A 245 18.04 3.11 1.65
CA ILE A 245 18.06 3.89 2.90
C ILE A 245 19.46 4.44 3.19
N ASN A 246 20.52 3.67 2.92
CA ASN A 246 21.90 4.12 3.12
C ASN A 246 22.31 5.22 2.13
N ASN A 247 21.64 5.34 0.99
CA ASN A 247 21.90 6.39 0.01
C ASN A 247 21.09 7.67 0.24
N ILE A 248 20.21 7.72 1.25
CA ILE A 248 19.61 8.99 1.69
C ILE A 248 20.69 9.77 2.43
N ASP A 249 21.28 10.75 1.75
CA ASP A 249 22.46 11.47 2.24
C ASP A 249 22.10 12.76 3.01
N SER A 250 20.87 13.24 2.84
CA SER A 250 20.45 14.55 3.35
C SER A 250 18.94 14.63 3.62
N LEU A 251 18.57 15.64 4.41
CA LEU A 251 17.16 15.94 4.69
C LEU A 251 16.41 16.43 3.46
N ASN A 252 17.11 17.13 2.56
CA ASN A 252 16.56 17.56 1.27
C ASN A 252 16.19 16.33 0.41
N GLU A 253 17.00 15.28 0.41
CA GLU A 253 16.64 14.03 -0.25
C GLU A 253 15.45 13.33 0.41
N LEU A 254 15.39 13.28 1.75
CA LEU A 254 14.21 12.74 2.43
C LEU A 254 12.95 13.54 2.12
N GLN A 255 13.05 14.88 2.06
CA GLN A 255 11.94 15.75 1.67
C GLN A 255 11.49 15.43 0.24
N ARG A 256 12.41 15.44 -0.71
CA ARG A 256 12.12 15.08 -2.10
C ARG A 256 11.51 13.67 -2.23
N LEU A 257 11.92 12.73 -1.40
CA LEU A 257 11.34 11.39 -1.34
C LEU A 257 9.88 11.41 -0.85
N LEU A 258 9.58 12.17 0.21
CA LEU A 258 8.24 12.33 0.76
C LEU A 258 7.32 13.14 -0.15
N ASP A 259 7.88 14.11 -0.87
CA ASP A 259 7.19 14.91 -1.89
C ASP A 259 7.00 14.14 -3.20
N GLY A 260 7.53 12.92 -3.31
CA GLY A 260 7.43 12.07 -4.50
C GLY A 260 8.26 12.55 -5.69
N THR A 261 9.25 13.43 -5.47
CA THR A 261 10.10 14.05 -6.51
C THR A 261 11.50 13.42 -6.65
N LEU A 262 11.76 12.34 -5.92
CA LEU A 262 12.99 11.54 -6.02
C LEU A 262 12.86 10.40 -7.06
N GLY A 263 13.92 9.62 -7.27
CA GLY A 263 13.90 8.50 -8.22
C GLY A 263 12.83 7.45 -7.87
N ARG A 264 12.01 7.06 -8.86
CA ARG A 264 10.84 6.17 -8.70
C ARG A 264 11.15 4.88 -7.91
N HIS A 265 12.26 4.21 -8.22
CA HIS A 265 12.65 2.96 -7.55
C HIS A 265 12.96 3.11 -6.05
N MET A 266 13.48 4.26 -5.63
CA MET A 266 13.79 4.55 -4.23
C MET A 266 12.52 4.91 -3.47
N ILE A 267 11.64 5.72 -4.08
CA ILE A 267 10.36 6.12 -3.51
C ILE A 267 9.54 4.89 -3.13
N HIS A 268 9.34 3.94 -4.04
CA HIS A 268 8.41 2.83 -3.79
C HIS A 268 8.87 1.79 -2.75
N ARG A 269 10.17 1.75 -2.45
CA ARG A 269 10.73 0.87 -1.41
C ARG A 269 10.67 1.52 -0.03
N ILE A 270 10.84 2.83 0.04
CA ILE A 270 10.89 3.59 1.31
C ILE A 270 9.53 4.20 1.66
N CYS A 271 8.69 4.45 0.66
CA CYS A 271 7.39 5.08 0.77
C CYS A 271 6.32 4.36 -0.05
N HIS A 272 5.08 4.40 0.42
CA HIS A 272 3.91 3.87 -0.24
C HIS A 272 2.92 4.99 -0.56
N TYR A 273 2.20 4.84 -1.67
CA TYR A 273 1.00 5.63 -1.92
C TYR A 273 -0.12 5.08 -1.04
N GLN A 274 -0.80 5.97 -0.33
CA GLN A 274 -1.97 5.63 0.46
C GLN A 274 -3.11 6.58 0.11
N PRO A 275 -4.28 6.07 -0.28
CA PRO A 275 -5.45 6.92 -0.45
C PRO A 275 -5.75 7.68 0.84
N THR A 276 -6.21 8.91 0.69
CA THR A 276 -6.74 9.68 1.82
C THR A 276 -8.01 9.00 2.33
N ILE A 277 -8.24 9.03 3.64
CA ILE A 277 -9.42 8.39 4.25
C ILE A 277 -10.68 8.98 3.61
N GLY A 278 -11.52 8.11 3.04
CA GLY A 278 -12.76 8.49 2.37
C GLY A 278 -12.58 9.13 0.99
N ASN A 279 -11.35 9.25 0.47
CA ASN A 279 -11.10 9.83 -0.84
C ASN A 279 -9.96 9.11 -1.57
N ALA A 280 -10.32 8.19 -2.46
CA ALA A 280 -9.36 7.42 -3.25
C ALA A 280 -8.71 8.20 -4.39
N ASN A 281 -9.22 9.39 -4.75
CA ASN A 281 -8.67 10.23 -5.80
C ASN A 281 -7.41 10.99 -5.36
N PHE A 282 -7.23 11.14 -4.04
CA PHE A 282 -6.06 11.76 -3.47
C PHE A 282 -5.20 10.71 -2.79
N SER A 283 -3.90 10.73 -3.07
CA SER A 283 -2.94 10.00 -2.27
C SER A 283 -1.99 10.91 -1.54
N GLY A 284 -1.62 10.48 -0.33
CA GLY A 284 -0.40 10.94 0.30
C GLY A 284 0.68 9.88 0.13
N VAL A 285 1.93 10.33 0.04
CA VAL A 285 3.10 9.45 0.19
C VAL A 285 3.36 9.27 1.69
N ARG A 286 3.46 8.02 2.14
CA ARG A 286 3.76 7.67 3.54
C ARG A 286 4.97 6.77 3.59
N ILE A 287 5.78 6.88 4.65
CA ILE A 287 6.85 5.91 4.89
C ILE A 287 6.26 4.51 4.91
N ALA A 288 6.93 3.60 4.20
CA ALA A 288 6.49 2.25 3.91
C ALA A 288 6.15 1.48 5.18
N SER A 289 7.01 1.54 6.20
CA SER A 289 6.85 0.77 7.43
C SER A 289 7.54 1.42 8.64
N LYS A 290 7.21 0.92 9.84
CA LYS A 290 7.89 1.32 11.08
C LYS A 290 9.39 1.02 11.05
N PHE A 291 9.77 -0.11 10.45
CA PHE A 291 11.16 -0.49 10.27
C PHE A 291 11.91 0.54 9.40
N VAL A 292 11.34 0.88 8.25
CA VAL A 292 11.93 1.88 7.34
C VAL A 292 12.04 3.23 8.02
N ALA A 293 10.98 3.68 8.69
CA ALA A 293 10.97 4.93 9.44
C ALA A 293 12.11 4.98 10.47
N ARG A 294 12.26 3.93 11.28
CA ARG A 294 13.35 3.82 12.25
C ARG A 294 14.71 3.89 11.59
N TYR A 295 14.92 3.16 10.50
CA TYR A 295 16.24 3.03 9.92
C TYR A 295 16.68 4.29 9.15
N VAL A 296 15.74 4.96 8.47
CA VAL A 296 15.96 6.30 7.90
C VAL A 296 16.36 7.28 9.01
N LEU A 297 15.69 7.25 10.17
CA LEU A 297 16.02 8.12 11.31
C LEU A 297 17.36 7.79 11.99
N GLU A 298 17.75 6.52 12.04
CA GLU A 298 19.07 6.10 12.56
C GLU A 298 20.20 6.56 11.62
N LYS A 299 19.91 6.70 10.31
CA LYS A 299 20.88 7.13 9.29
C LYS A 299 21.00 8.63 9.14
N LEU A 300 19.90 9.36 9.21
CA LEU A 300 19.90 10.81 9.31
C LEU A 300 20.62 11.20 10.61
N PRO A 301 21.83 11.76 10.54
CA PRO A 301 22.72 11.73 11.68
C PRO A 301 22.13 12.42 12.91
N ALA A 302 22.67 12.09 14.08
CA ALA A 302 22.65 12.95 15.25
C ALA A 302 23.37 14.31 15.02
N ARG A 303 23.75 14.63 13.78
CA ARG A 303 24.42 15.88 13.40
C ARG A 303 23.36 16.93 13.14
N GLN A 304 23.45 17.98 13.94
CA GLN A 304 22.67 19.21 13.93
C GLN A 304 21.23 19.08 14.46
N LYS A 305 21.11 19.30 15.78
CA LYS A 305 19.86 19.72 16.44
C LYS A 305 19.17 20.86 15.68
N GLU A 306 19.96 21.73 15.04
CA GLU A 306 19.54 22.82 14.16
C GLU A 306 18.81 22.32 12.90
N GLU A 307 19.38 21.35 12.17
CA GLU A 307 18.76 20.77 10.96
C GLU A 307 17.44 20.03 11.27
N ARG A 308 17.35 19.41 12.46
CA ARG A 308 16.10 18.81 12.98
C ARG A 308 15.04 19.86 13.30
N ASN A 309 15.42 21.02 13.83
CA ASN A 309 14.51 22.12 14.12
C ASN A 309 14.08 22.87 12.86
N ILE A 310 14.95 22.97 11.85
CA ILE A 310 14.63 23.49 10.52
C ILE A 310 13.58 22.58 9.85
N LEU A 311 13.71 21.25 10.00
CA LEU A 311 12.66 20.32 9.59
C LEU A 311 11.32 20.64 10.26
N ILE A 312 11.34 20.87 11.58
CA ILE A 312 10.14 21.19 12.35
C ILE A 312 9.51 22.52 11.91
N GLN A 313 10.33 23.54 11.62
CA GLN A 313 9.86 24.88 11.22
C GLN A 313 9.38 24.94 9.77
N HIS A 314 10.06 24.28 8.82
CA HIS A 314 9.62 24.27 7.42
C HIS A 314 8.25 23.59 7.26
N PHE A 315 7.96 22.55 8.06
CA PHE A 315 6.66 21.88 8.04
C PHE A 315 5.55 22.60 8.81
N GLN A 316 5.84 23.67 9.54
CA GLN A 316 4.81 24.56 10.10
C GLN A 316 4.23 25.52 9.05
N GLY A 317 4.87 25.65 7.87
CA GLY A 317 4.45 26.55 6.78
C GLY A 317 3.93 25.85 5.52
N ILE A 318 3.94 24.51 5.44
CA ILE A 318 3.43 23.77 4.28
C ILE A 318 1.93 23.48 4.49
N PRO A 319 1.05 23.82 3.54
CA PRO A 319 -0.36 23.50 3.62
C PRO A 319 -0.57 21.98 3.71
N ASN A 320 -1.06 21.51 4.86
CA ASN A 320 -1.86 20.29 5.10
C ASN A 320 -1.71 19.09 4.14
N ASP A 321 -0.53 18.52 3.99
CA ASP A 321 -0.43 17.08 3.74
C ASP A 321 -0.40 16.33 5.07
N ALA A 322 -1.59 16.16 5.65
CA ALA A 322 -1.80 15.50 6.95
C ALA A 322 -1.17 14.09 7.02
N ALA A 323 -0.98 13.44 5.86
CA ALA A 323 -0.31 12.15 5.75
C ALA A 323 1.20 12.22 6.03
N VAL A 324 1.89 13.21 5.45
CA VAL A 324 3.32 13.48 5.66
C VAL A 324 3.55 13.95 7.09
N CYS A 325 2.71 14.86 7.59
CA CYS A 325 2.74 15.32 8.98
C CYS A 325 2.51 14.18 9.99
N ARG A 326 1.61 13.23 9.71
CA ARG A 326 1.37 12.07 10.59
C ARG A 326 2.57 11.12 10.61
N GLY A 327 3.13 10.77 9.44
CA GLY A 327 4.33 9.93 9.37
C GLY A 327 5.51 10.55 10.12
N LEU A 328 5.73 11.86 9.95
CA LEU A 328 6.77 12.61 10.66
C LEU A 328 6.48 12.78 12.17
N PHE A 329 5.22 12.93 12.57
CA PHE A 329 4.83 12.94 13.99
C PHE A 329 5.11 11.59 14.66
N GLU A 330 4.69 10.50 14.03
CA GLU A 330 4.99 9.14 14.50
C GLU A 330 6.51 8.92 14.61
N MET A 331 7.29 9.42 13.64
CA MET A 331 8.75 9.42 13.68
C MET A 331 9.32 10.28 14.84
N LYS A 332 8.78 11.48 15.08
CA LYS A 332 9.17 12.35 16.22
C LYS A 332 8.92 11.69 17.57
N VAL A 333 7.74 11.10 17.75
CA VAL A 333 7.37 10.38 18.97
C VAL A 333 8.28 9.18 19.17
N TYR A 334 8.51 8.40 18.13
CA TYR A 334 9.40 7.24 18.17
C TYR A 334 10.84 7.60 18.58
N VAL A 335 11.43 8.65 17.98
CA VAL A 335 12.79 9.10 18.34
C VAL A 335 12.88 9.55 19.79
N LYS A 336 11.89 10.30 20.28
CA LYS A 336 11.84 10.71 21.69
C LYS A 336 11.73 9.50 22.62
N LEU A 337 10.88 8.53 22.27
CA LEU A 337 10.70 7.29 23.04
C LEU A 337 11.98 6.43 23.09
N VAL A 338 12.68 6.28 21.96
CA VAL A 338 13.88 5.44 21.85
C VAL A 338 15.08 5.99 22.63
N HIS A 339 15.20 7.31 22.77
CA HIS A 339 16.30 7.94 23.52
C HIS A 339 16.00 8.08 25.02
N GLY A 340 14.81 7.66 25.44
CA GLY A 340 14.30 7.88 26.78
C GLY A 340 13.86 9.33 26.96
N VAL A 341 12.63 9.51 27.42
CA VAL A 341 12.02 10.83 27.53
C VAL A 341 10.99 10.83 28.64
N GLN A 342 10.83 11.99 29.25
CA GLN A 342 9.75 12.27 30.20
C GLN A 342 8.62 12.97 29.45
N PHE A 343 7.40 12.43 29.53
CA PHE A 343 6.22 13.15 29.06
C PHE A 343 5.39 13.59 30.25
N GLU A 344 5.15 14.88 30.34
CA GLU A 344 4.06 15.39 31.18
C GLU A 344 2.75 15.17 30.43
N THR A 345 1.81 14.53 31.11
CA THR A 345 0.48 14.27 30.57
C THR A 345 -0.55 14.95 31.45
N GLN A 346 -1.57 15.51 30.81
CA GLN A 346 -2.72 16.06 31.48
C GLN A 346 -3.88 15.07 31.37
N CYS A 347 -4.51 14.77 32.50
CA CYS A 347 -5.66 13.88 32.52
C CYS A 347 -6.85 14.55 31.82
N ILE A 348 -7.31 13.95 30.71
CA ILE A 348 -8.53 14.38 30.00
C ILE A 348 -9.72 13.68 30.65
N SER A 349 -10.06 14.03 31.88
CA SER A 349 -11.34 13.61 32.48
C SER A 349 -12.36 14.73 32.33
N GLU A 350 -13.51 14.43 31.72
CA GLU A 350 -14.65 15.34 31.48
C GLU A 350 -15.41 15.77 32.74
N LYS A 351 -14.73 15.92 33.88
CA LYS A 351 -15.34 16.51 35.08
C LYS A 351 -14.61 17.80 35.43
N SER A 352 -15.18 18.88 34.93
CA SER A 352 -14.92 20.25 35.34
C SER A 352 -14.99 20.35 36.87
N GLY A 353 -13.83 20.42 37.53
CA GLY A 353 -13.76 20.78 38.94
C GLY A 353 -12.67 20.14 39.81
N SER A 354 -11.87 19.17 39.32
CA SER A 354 -10.74 18.67 40.11
C SER A 354 -9.40 19.00 39.46
N ASP A 355 -8.46 19.55 40.24
CA ASP A 355 -7.08 19.83 39.86
C ASP A 355 -6.51 18.72 38.96
N SER A 356 -6.29 19.06 37.69
CA SER A 356 -5.70 18.12 36.74
C SER A 356 -4.27 17.82 37.20
N LYS A 357 -4.05 16.68 37.86
CA LYS A 357 -2.70 16.25 38.23
C LYS A 357 -1.94 15.92 36.96
N ASN A 358 -0.89 16.70 36.68
CA ASN A 358 0.09 16.36 35.65
C ASN A 358 0.82 15.09 36.08
N VAL A 359 0.76 14.05 35.25
CA VAL A 359 1.48 12.79 35.47
C VAL A 359 2.67 12.76 34.54
N VAL A 360 3.86 12.58 35.09
CA VAL A 360 5.11 12.47 34.34
C VAL A 360 5.42 11.01 34.08
N PHE A 361 5.45 10.61 32.82
CA PHE A 361 5.80 9.25 32.38
C PHE A 361 7.26 9.17 31.99
N ASN A 362 8.00 8.20 32.56
CA ASN A 362 9.40 7.95 32.25
C ASN A 362 9.53 6.80 31.24
N CYS A 363 9.87 7.09 29.98
CA CYS A 363 10.30 6.05 29.05
C CYS A 363 11.81 5.83 29.19
N LYS A 364 12.25 4.60 29.49
CA LYS A 364 13.68 4.24 29.60
C LYS A 364 13.99 2.97 28.79
N LYS A 365 15.20 2.92 28.24
CA LYS A 365 15.74 1.72 27.58
C LYS A 365 16.17 0.72 28.67
N THR A 366 15.63 -0.50 28.64
CA THR A 366 16.05 -1.57 29.57
C THR A 366 16.84 -2.66 28.83
N SER A 367 17.49 -3.55 29.57
CA SER A 367 18.26 -4.68 29.03
C SER A 367 17.42 -5.68 28.24
N ASN A 368 16.10 -5.70 28.42
CA ASN A 368 15.17 -6.62 27.76
C ASN A 368 14.33 -5.95 26.66
N GLY A 369 14.67 -4.72 26.26
CA GLY A 369 13.94 -3.94 25.26
C GLY A 369 13.41 -2.60 25.77
N PHE A 370 12.60 -1.92 24.96
CA PHE A 370 11.94 -0.67 25.35
C PHE A 370 10.75 -0.98 26.26
N VAL A 371 10.81 -0.56 27.52
CA VAL A 371 9.67 -0.57 28.43
C VAL A 371 8.94 0.75 28.21
N PHE A 372 7.78 0.68 27.56
CA PHE A 372 6.95 1.87 27.34
C PHE A 372 6.28 2.33 28.65
N PHE A 373 6.06 1.41 29.60
CA PHE A 373 5.45 1.68 30.92
C PHE A 373 5.88 0.59 31.93
N ASP A 374 6.32 0.96 33.14
CA ASP A 374 6.40 0.04 34.29
C ASP A 374 5.01 -0.01 34.95
N GLU A 375 4.48 -1.21 35.19
CA GLU A 375 3.16 -1.41 35.80
C GLU A 375 3.09 -0.84 37.23
N LYS A 376 4.26 -0.64 37.86
CA LYS A 376 4.42 0.00 39.17
C LYS A 376 4.35 1.53 39.12
N ASP A 377 4.50 2.14 37.94
CA ASP A 377 4.45 3.60 37.75
C ASP A 377 3.01 4.13 37.65
N LEU A 378 2.02 3.24 37.53
CA LEU A 378 0.61 3.58 37.45
C LEU A 378 -0.11 3.13 38.73
N SER A 379 -0.71 4.07 39.46
CA SER A 379 -1.55 3.69 40.59
C SER A 379 -2.79 2.91 40.08
N PRO A 380 -3.32 1.93 40.83
CA PRO A 380 -4.54 1.21 40.46
C PRO A 380 -5.73 2.15 40.18
N ARG A 381 -5.73 3.33 40.81
CA ARG A 381 -6.72 4.39 40.60
C ARG A 381 -6.59 5.06 39.23
N THR A 382 -5.37 5.21 38.72
CA THR A 382 -5.05 5.82 37.41
C THR A 382 -5.45 4.89 36.25
N LEU A 383 -5.36 3.58 36.44
CA LEU A 383 -5.84 2.57 35.48
C LEU A 383 -7.36 2.50 35.38
N GLY A 384 -8.10 2.98 36.40
CA GLY A 384 -9.55 2.89 36.48
C GLY A 384 -10.34 4.07 35.90
N THR A 385 -9.70 5.18 35.50
CA THR A 385 -10.42 6.45 35.21
C THR A 385 -10.05 7.18 33.92
N GLY A 386 -9.34 6.57 32.96
CA GLY A 386 -8.98 7.21 31.68
C GLY A 386 -8.87 6.21 30.50
N PRO A 387 -8.85 6.67 29.24
CA PRO A 387 -9.02 5.84 28.04
C PRO A 387 -7.72 5.11 27.69
N TYR A 388 -7.26 4.22 28.56
CA TYR A 388 -6.13 3.36 28.29
C TYR A 388 -6.67 1.97 27.97
N HIS A 389 -6.69 1.62 26.69
CA HIS A 389 -7.02 0.27 26.27
C HIS A 389 -5.79 -0.62 26.49
N MET A 390 -5.63 -1.14 27.70
CA MET A 390 -4.90 -2.39 27.92
C MET A 390 -5.91 -3.52 27.71
N ARG A 391 -5.72 -4.30 26.65
CA ARG A 391 -6.52 -5.51 26.41
C ARG A 391 -6.16 -6.50 27.52
N ASN A 392 -7.01 -6.56 28.56
CA ASN A 392 -6.85 -7.48 29.66
C ASN A 392 -6.73 -8.91 29.14
N GLN A 393 -5.58 -9.54 29.41
CA GLN A 393 -5.47 -10.99 29.46
C GLN A 393 -6.32 -11.45 30.64
N GLN A 394 -7.46 -12.07 30.36
CA GLN A 394 -8.16 -12.86 31.37
C GLN A 394 -7.23 -13.99 31.79
N ARG A 395 -6.68 -13.87 33.01
CA ARG A 395 -6.32 -15.03 33.83
C ARG A 395 -7.63 -15.72 34.19
N ILE A 396 -7.90 -16.86 33.58
CA ILE A 396 -8.82 -17.85 34.13
C ILE A 396 -7.93 -18.83 34.90
N TYR A 397 -8.10 -18.85 36.22
CA TYR A 397 -7.91 -20.06 37.01
C TYR A 397 -9.19 -20.86 36.95
#